data_AF-A0A6B2JGB8-F1
#
_entry.id   AF-A0A6B2JGB8-F1
#
_cell.length_a   1.000
_cell.length_b   1.000
_cell.length_c   1.000
_cell.angle_alpha   90.00
_cell.angle_beta   90.00
_cell.angle_gamma   90.00
#
_symmetry.space_group_name_H-M   'P 1'
#
loop_
_entity.id
_entity.type
_entity.pdbx_description
1 polymer ?
#
loop_
_entity_poly.entity_id
_entity_poly.type
_entity_poly.pdbx_seq_one_letter_code
_entity_poly.pdbx_strand_id
1 'polypeptide(L)' 'HVNGIESFCSFSKRRLAKFNGLSDDKFVLHLKECEFRWNNKDNDLYKIMLTLVRKFSAKII' A
#
# COMPACT_ATOMS: atom_id res chain seq x y z
N HIS A 1 -10.01 19.98 -2.84
CA HIS A 1 -8.86 20.07 -3.77
C HIS A 1 -8.77 18.75 -4.55
N VAL A 2 -9.12 18.76 -5.85
CA VAL A 2 -9.29 17.54 -6.69
C VAL A 2 -7.97 16.79 -6.95
N ASN A 3 -6.84 17.50 -6.86
CA ASN A 3 -5.53 17.01 -7.28
C ASN A 3 -5.00 15.85 -6.43
N GLY A 4 -5.48 15.68 -5.19
CA GLY A 4 -5.02 14.60 -4.30
C GLY A 4 -5.46 13.22 -4.79
N ILE A 5 -6.71 13.09 -5.24
CA ILE A 5 -7.27 11.83 -5.75
C ILE A 5 -6.61 11.46 -7.07
N GLU A 6 -6.48 12.43 -7.98
CA GLU A 6 -5.82 12.21 -9.28
C GLU A 6 -4.35 11.77 -9.11
N SER A 7 -3.62 12.44 -8.21
CA SER A 7 -2.22 12.09 -7.91
C SER A 7 -2.11 10.68 -7.31
N PHE A 8 -3.03 10.31 -6.41
CA PHE A 8 -3.09 8.96 -5.85
C PHE A 8 -3.39 7.91 -6.93
N CYS A 9 -4.33 8.18 -7.83
CA CYS A 9 -4.65 7.28 -8.94
C CYS A 9 -3.45 7.09 -9.88
N SER A 10 -2.73 8.17 -10.22
CA SER A 10 -1.51 8.10 -11.05
C SER A 10 -0.40 7.28 -10.37
N PHE A 11 -0.19 7.47 -9.07
CA PHE A 11 0.72 6.65 -8.27
C PHE A 11 0.35 5.16 -8.28
N SER A 12 -0.92 4.86 -8.01
CA SER A 12 -1.42 3.49 -7.93
C SER A 12 -1.29 2.78 -9.28
N LYS A 13 -1.64 3.43 -10.40
CA LYS A 13 -1.46 2.88 -11.76
C LYS A 13 -0.02 2.47 -12.04
N ARG A 14 0.96 3.36 -11.76
CA ARG A 14 2.39 3.06 -11.95
C ARG A 14 2.89 1.89 -11.09
N ARG A 15 2.35 1.75 -9.88
CA ARG A 15 2.71 0.66 -8.98
C ARG A 15 2.12 -0.67 -9.43
N LEU A 16 0.84 -0.67 -9.81
CA LEU A 16 0.13 -1.86 -10.28
C LEU A 16 0.64 -2.35 -11.64
N ALA A 17 1.15 -1.47 -12.49
CA ALA A 17 1.76 -1.83 -13.77
C ALA A 17 3.04 -2.68 -13.65
N LYS A 18 3.62 -2.81 -12.44
CA LYS A 18 4.77 -3.69 -12.20
C LYS A 18 4.40 -5.16 -12.10
N PHE A 19 3.11 -5.48 -11.99
CA PHE A 19 2.61 -6.85 -11.98
C PHE A 19 2.25 -7.27 -13.42
N ASN A 20 2.55 -8.51 -13.80
CA ASN A 20 2.20 -9.09 -15.11
C ASN A 20 0.73 -9.53 -15.14
N GLY A 21 -0.18 -8.59 -14.87
CA GLY A 21 -1.58 -8.86 -14.61
C GLY A 21 -1.90 -9.04 -13.13
N LEU A 22 -3.14 -8.72 -12.76
CA LEU A 22 -3.68 -8.86 -11.42
C LEU A 22 -5.04 -9.54 -11.54
N SER A 23 -5.26 -10.56 -10.72
CA SER A 23 -6.59 -11.13 -10.54
C SER A 23 -7.45 -10.22 -9.67
N ASP A 24 -8.77 -10.23 -9.86
CA ASP A 24 -9.70 -9.33 -9.16
C ASP A 24 -9.60 -9.43 -7.63
N ASP A 25 -9.39 -10.64 -7.11
CA ASP A 25 -9.22 -10.91 -5.68
C ASP A 25 -7.95 -10.24 -5.11
N LYS A 26 -6.88 -10.14 -5.91
CA LYS A 26 -5.61 -9.53 -5.50
C LYS A 26 -5.57 -8.03 -5.75
N PHE A 27 -6.34 -7.54 -6.72
CA PHE A 27 -6.40 -6.12 -7.04
C PHE A 27 -6.75 -5.27 -5.80
N VAL A 28 -7.76 -5.70 -5.03
CA VAL A 28 -8.17 -5.01 -3.80
C VAL A 28 -7.04 -4.94 -2.77
N LEU A 29 -6.31 -6.04 -2.58
CA LEU A 29 -5.16 -6.09 -1.66
C LEU A 29 -4.05 -5.14 -2.11
N HIS A 30 -3.71 -5.13 -3.39
CA HIS A 30 -2.68 -4.23 -3.92
C HIS A 30 -3.11 -2.76 -3.89
N LEU A 31 -4.40 -2.46 -4.08
CA LEU A 31 -4.90 -1.11 -3.97
C LEU A 31 -4.83 -0.60 -2.52
N LYS A 32 -5.18 -1.44 -1.55
CA LYS A 32 -5.00 -1.13 -0.11
C LYS A 32 -3.53 -0.94 0.25
N GLU A 33 -2.64 -1.70 -0.36
CA GLU A 33 -1.21 -1.53 -0.19
C GLU A 33 -0.69 -0.20 -0.80
N CYS A 34 -1.25 0.22 -1.94
CA CYS A 34 -0.99 1.54 -2.52
C CYS A 34 -1.46 2.67 -1.60
N GLU A 35 -2.67 2.57 -1.04
CA GLU A 35 -3.22 3.51 -0.05
C GLU A 35 -2.26 3.64 1.15
N PHE A 36 -1.85 2.52 1.73
CA PHE A 36 -0.92 2.51 2.86
C PHE A 36 0.39 3.23 2.53
N ARG A 37 0.98 2.97 1.37
CA ARG A 37 2.24 3.62 0.96
C ARG A 37 2.07 5.10 0.70
N TRP A 38 0.99 5.50 0.04
CA TRP A 38 0.72 6.90 -0.27
C TRP A 38 0.60 7.73 1.01
N ASN A 39 -0.14 7.21 1.98
CA ASN A 39 -0.35 7.87 3.27
C ASN A 39 0.91 7.91 4.15
N ASN A 40 1.90 7.05 3.86
CA ASN A 40 3.16 6.96 4.60
C ASN A 40 4.40 7.28 3.75
N LYS A 41 4.22 7.96 2.60
CA LYS A 41 5.30 8.20 1.64
C LYS A 41 6.46 9.02 2.20
N ASP A 42 6.18 9.84 3.21
CA ASP A 42 7.14 10.73 3.88
C ASP A 42 7.73 10.08 5.16
N ASN A 43 7.34 8.83 5.46
CA ASN A 43 7.76 8.09 6.65
C ASN A 43 8.75 6.95 6.30
N ASP A 44 9.47 6.47 7.31
CA ASP A 44 10.27 5.24 7.21
C ASP A 44 9.36 4.00 7.20
N LEU A 45 9.01 3.55 5.99
CA LEU A 45 8.14 2.39 5.78
C LEU A 45 8.67 1.11 6.43
N TYR A 46 9.99 0.93 6.51
CA TYR A 46 10.59 -0.25 7.12
C TYR A 46 10.28 -0.29 8.63
N LYS A 47 10.47 0.83 9.33
CA LYS A 47 10.14 0.93 10.76
C LYS A 47 8.66 0.73 11.03
N ILE A 48 7.78 1.27 10.18
CA ILE A 48 6.33 1.07 10.33
C ILE A 48 5.99 -0.42 10.15
N MET A 49 6.47 -1.05 9.07
CA MET A 49 6.24 -2.47 8.81
C MET A 49 6.73 -3.36 9.95
N LEU A 50 7.96 -3.11 10.43
CA LEU A 50 8.54 -3.85 11.54
C LEU A 50 7.70 -3.73 12.82
N THR A 51 7.15 -2.54 13.08
CA THR A 51 6.25 -2.30 14.23
C THR A 51 4.94 -3.06 14.07
N LEU A 52 4.33 -3.04 12.88
CA LEU A 52 3.10 -3.77 12.58
C LEU A 52 3.30 -5.28 12.73
N VAL A 53 4.38 -5.82 12.13
CA VAL A 53 4.72 -7.25 12.25
C VAL A 53 4.87 -7.63 13.71
N ARG A 54 5.66 -6.91 14.51
CA ARG A 54 5.80 -7.20 15.95
C ARG A 54 4.46 -7.16 16.69
N LYS A 55 3.62 -6.17 16.39
CA LYS A 55 2.30 -6.00 17.03
C LYS A 55 1.33 -7.13 16.70
N PHE A 56 1.34 -7.64 15.48
CA PHE A 56 0.39 -8.68 15.03
C PHE A 56 0.94 -10.10 15.18
N SER A 57 2.26 -10.30 15.08
CA SER A 57 2.90 -11.60 15.36
C SER A 57 2.80 -11.97 16.84
N ALA A 58 2.85 -11.01 17.75
CA ALA A 58 2.67 -11.24 19.19
C ALA A 58 1.23 -11.59 19.60
N LYS A 59 0.26 -11.53 18.66
CA LYS A 59 -1.14 -11.94 18.89
C LYS A 59 -1.44 -13.37 18.45
N ILE A 60 -0.50 -14.05 17.80
CA ILE A 60 -0.66 -15.41 17.28
C ILE A 60 0.03 -16.45 18.19
N ILE A 61 0.76 -16.02 19.22
CA ILE A 61 1.35 -16.87 20.27
C ILE A 61 0.56 -16.68 21.56
#